data_AF-A0A1G2IEK8-F1
#
_entry.id   AF-A0A1G2IEK8-F1
#
_cell.length_a   1.000
_cell.length_b   1.000
_cell.length_c   1.000
_cell.angle_alpha   90.00
_cell.angle_beta   90.00
_cell.angle_gamma   90.00
#
_symmetry.space_group_name_H-M   'P 1'
#
loop_
_entity.id
_entity.type
_entity.pdbx_description
1 polymer ?
#
loop_
_entity_poly.entity_id
_entity_poly.type
_entity_poly.pdbx_seq_one_letter_code
_entity_poly.pdbx_strand_id
1 'polypeptide(L)'
;MNKKLIILFYLLMALMFPATSLAVTLIPLPGVIQNAPINIFDPIFSILWPLFAGFSVIMFIVAAFMFLTANGEPGKILLARNAMIWASVGVGVGLLSFSIPFMVKFALNV
;
A
#
# COMPACT_ATOMS: atom_id res chain seq x y z
N MET A 1 -1.80 -35.15 -9.34
CA MET A 1 -2.26 -33.84 -8.82
C MET A 1 -1.82 -32.74 -9.80
N ASN A 2 -2.76 -32.07 -10.47
CA ASN A 2 -2.42 -31.09 -11.49
C ASN A 2 -1.92 -29.81 -10.80
N LYS A 3 -0.62 -29.53 -10.88
CA LYS A 3 0.02 -28.40 -10.19
C LYS A 3 -0.66 -27.05 -10.52
N LYS A 4 -1.26 -26.94 -11.70
CA LYS A 4 -2.06 -25.79 -12.14
C LYS A 4 -3.35 -25.57 -11.31
N LEU A 5 -4.03 -26.66 -10.91
CA LEU A 5 -5.23 -26.58 -10.07
C LEU A 5 -4.90 -26.11 -8.65
N ILE A 6 -3.76 -26.54 -8.12
CA ILE A 6 -3.30 -26.13 -6.79
C ILE A 6 -3.04 -24.62 -6.77
N ILE A 7 -2.32 -24.11 -7.78
CA ILE A 7 -2.00 -22.68 -7.88
C ILE A 7 -3.27 -21.83 -8.01
N LEU A 8 -4.24 -22.28 -8.80
CA LEU A 8 -5.52 -21.58 -8.96
C LEU A 8 -6.31 -21.50 -7.65
N PHE A 9 -6.27 -22.57 -6.85
CA PHE A 9 -6.95 -22.61 -5.56
C PHE A 9 -6.32 -21.66 -4.54
N TYR A 10 -4.98 -21.59 -4.48
CA TYR A 10 -4.27 -20.62 -3.65
C TYR A 10 -4.50 -19.18 -4.10
N LEU A 11 -4.53 -18.92 -5.41
CA LEU A 11 -4.84 -17.61 -5.96
C LEU A 11 -6.25 -17.15 -5.56
N LEU A 12 -7.23 -18.07 -5.59
CA LEU A 12 -8.60 -17.78 -5.22
C LEU A 12 -8.72 -17.49 -3.71
N MET A 13 -8.07 -18.27 -2.84
CA MET A 13 -8.01 -17.96 -1.41
C MET A 13 -7.33 -16.62 -1.12
N ALA A 14 -6.26 -16.28 -1.83
CA ALA A 14 -5.57 -14.99 -1.69
C ALA A 14 -6.47 -13.81 -2.11
N LEU A 15 -7.31 -13.97 -3.14
CA LEU A 15 -8.26 -12.95 -3.58
C LEU A 15 -9.48 -12.81 -2.67
N MET A 16 -9.89 -13.87 -1.97
CA MET A 16 -11.05 -13.84 -1.07
C MET A 16 -10.70 -13.37 0.35
N PHE A 17 -9.43 -13.38 0.74
CA PHE A 17 -8.97 -12.91 2.05
C PHE A 17 -9.39 -11.46 2.40
N PRO A 18 -9.35 -10.48 1.46
CA PRO A 18 -9.81 -9.12 1.76
C PRO A 18 -11.33 -9.02 1.94
N ALA A 19 -12.11 -9.89 1.31
CA ALA A 19 -13.56 -9.82 1.37
C ALA A 19 -14.10 -10.23 2.75
N THR A 20 -13.41 -11.15 3.44
CA THR A 20 -13.82 -11.63 4.76
C THR A 20 -13.38 -10.71 5.90
N SER A 21 -12.29 -9.94 5.75
CA SER A 21 -11.88 -8.96 6.77
C SER A 21 -12.82 -7.75 6.83
N LEU A 22 -13.52 -7.42 5.74
CA LEU A 22 -14.44 -6.29 5.65
C LEU A 22 -15.87 -6.60 6.16
N ALA A 23 -16.21 -7.87 6.41
CA ALA A 23 -17.57 -8.29 6.76
C ALA A 23 -17.84 -8.45 8.27
N VAL A 24 -16.94 -7.99 9.14
CA VAL A 24 -17.18 -7.99 10.60
C VAL A 24 -18.23 -6.94 10.96
N THR A 25 -19.44 -7.40 11.29
CA THR A 25 -20.50 -6.55 11.85
C THR A 25 -20.50 -6.67 13.37
N LEU A 26 -19.89 -5.70 14.05
CA LEU A 26 -20.01 -5.54 15.49
C LEU A 26 -21.39 -4.97 15.79
N ILE A 27 -22.31 -5.76 16.34
CA ILE A 27 -23.59 -5.28 16.86
C ILE A 27 -23.25 -4.42 18.09
N PRO A 28 -23.50 -3.09 18.09
CA PRO A 28 -23.19 -2.27 19.24
C PRO A 28 -24.18 -2.57 20.37
N LEU A 29 -23.66 -2.97 21.54
CA LEU A 29 -24.47 -3.16 22.74
C LEU A 29 -25.06 -1.80 23.16
N PRO A 30 -26.39 -1.68 23.34
CA PRO A 30 -27.00 -0.42 23.75
C PRO A 30 -26.65 -0.15 25.22
N GLY A 31 -25.93 0.94 25.48
CA GLY A 31 -25.59 1.39 26.84
C GLY A 31 -24.10 1.65 27.10
N VAL A 32 -23.21 1.37 26.15
CA VAL A 32 -21.82 1.81 26.24
C VAL A 32 -21.75 3.27 25.78
N ILE A 33 -21.44 4.19 26.69
CA ILE A 33 -20.80 5.45 26.28
C ILE A 33 -19.49 5.02 25.65
N GLN A 34 -19.47 4.89 24.32
CA GLN A 34 -18.22 4.79 23.58
C GLN A 34 -17.51 6.10 23.82
N ASN A 35 -16.68 6.15 24.86
CA ASN A 35 -15.57 7.08 24.88
C ASN A 35 -14.82 6.77 23.58
N ALA A 36 -15.03 7.60 22.55
CA ALA A 36 -14.37 7.43 21.27
C ALA A 36 -12.88 7.29 21.59
N PRO A 37 -12.25 6.14 21.31
CA PRO A 37 -10.85 5.99 21.58
C PRO A 37 -10.16 7.14 20.86
N ILE A 38 -9.27 7.84 21.57
CA ILE A 38 -8.55 8.98 21.02
C ILE A 38 -7.68 8.41 19.89
N ASN A 39 -8.20 8.46 18.66
CA ASN A 39 -7.58 7.89 17.47
C ASN A 39 -6.52 8.87 16.98
N ILE A 40 -5.38 8.88 17.67
CA ILE A 40 -4.22 9.71 17.31
C ILE A 40 -3.67 9.30 15.93
N PHE A 41 -3.95 8.06 15.50
CA PHE A 41 -3.52 7.52 14.22
C PHE A 41 -4.22 8.19 13.02
N ASP A 42 -5.52 8.48 13.10
CA ASP A 42 -6.28 9.02 11.96
C ASP A 42 -5.76 10.36 11.41
N PRO A 43 -5.46 11.38 12.24
CA PRO A 43 -4.88 12.62 11.73
C PRO A 43 -3.47 12.43 11.16
N ILE A 44 -2.68 11.49 11.70
CA ILE A 44 -1.34 11.18 11.19
C ILE A 44 -1.44 10.52 9.81
N PHE A 45 -2.32 9.54 9.63
CA PHE A 45 -2.50 8.89 8.33
C PHE A 45 -3.15 9.82 7.30
N SER A 46 -4.01 10.74 7.74
CA SER A 46 -4.66 11.73 6.87
C SER A 46 -3.65 12.68 6.19
N ILE A 47 -2.56 13.04 6.87
CA ILE A 47 -1.50 13.89 6.29
C ILE A 47 -0.42 13.07 5.57
N LEU A 48 -0.11 11.87 6.07
CA LEU A 48 0.97 11.04 5.54
C LEU A 48 0.62 10.45 4.17
N TRP A 49 -0.64 10.05 3.96
CA TRP A 49 -1.07 9.40 2.71
C TRP A 49 -1.00 10.32 1.48
N PRO A 50 -1.54 11.55 1.53
CA PRO A 50 -1.39 12.51 0.43
C PRO A 50 0.07 12.90 0.19
N LEU A 51 0.86 13.03 1.27
CA LEU A 51 2.29 13.35 1.16
C LEU A 51 3.06 12.24 0.44
N PHE A 52 2.82 10.98 0.79
CA PHE A 52 3.40 9.82 0.12
C PHE A 52 2.98 9.73 -1.35
N ALA A 53 1.69 9.91 -1.64
CA ALA A 53 1.18 9.90 -3.00
C ALA A 53 1.81 11.01 -3.85
N GLY A 54 1.87 12.23 -3.32
CA GLY A 54 2.52 13.37 -3.98
C GLY A 54 4.00 13.13 -4.23
N PHE A 55 4.73 12.63 -3.23
CA PHE A 55 6.15 12.31 -3.35
C PHE A 55 6.41 11.22 -4.40
N SER A 56 5.56 10.19 -4.45
CA SER A 56 5.67 9.11 -5.45
C SER A 56 5.55 9.67 -6.86
N VAL A 57 4.59 10.55 -7.12
CA VAL A 57 4.41 11.20 -8.43
C VAL A 57 5.66 12.00 -8.83
N ILE A 58 6.23 12.77 -7.90
CA ILE A 58 7.45 13.56 -8.15
C ILE A 58 8.62 12.64 -8.55
N MET A 59 8.81 11.51 -7.85
CA MET A 59 9.86 10.55 -8.16
C MET A 59 9.73 9.95 -9.56
N PHE A 60 8.50 9.66 -10.01
CA PHE A 60 8.26 9.22 -11.39
C PHE A 60 8.59 10.30 -12.43
N ILE A 61 8.23 11.55 -12.16
CA ILE A 61 8.54 12.68 -13.04
C ILE A 61 10.05 12.86 -13.17
N VAL A 62 10.79 12.82 -12.06
CA VAL A 62 12.26 12.92 -12.07
C VAL A 62 12.88 11.78 -12.88
N ALA A 63 12.41 10.54 -12.69
CA ALA A 63 12.89 9.41 -13.48
C ALA A 63 12.59 9.59 -14.98
N ALA A 64 11.42 10.12 -15.35
CA ALA A 64 11.04 10.40 -16.73
C ALA A 64 11.95 11.47 -17.38
N PHE A 65 12.25 12.56 -16.67
CA PHE A 65 13.22 13.55 -17.16
C PHE A 65 14.62 12.98 -17.33
N MET A 66 15.02 12.06 -16.46
CA MET A 66 16.31 11.39 -16.57
C MET A 66 16.42 10.52 -17.83
N PHE A 67 15.31 9.90 -18.26
CA PHE A 67 15.23 9.22 -19.55
C PHE A 67 15.34 10.20 -20.73
N LEU A 68 14.62 11.32 -20.66
CA LEU A 68 14.60 12.30 -21.75
C LEU A 68 15.97 12.98 -21.96
N THR A 69 16.68 13.23 -20.87
CA THR A 69 17.99 13.92 -20.89
C THR A 69 19.19 12.98 -21.14
N ALA A 70 18.97 11.67 -21.19
CA ALA A 70 20.05 10.69 -21.36
C ALA A 70 20.71 10.72 -22.75
N ASN A 71 20.08 11.31 -23.77
CA ASN A 71 20.65 11.54 -25.12
C ASN A 71 21.35 10.32 -25.76
N GLY A 72 20.89 9.09 -25.47
CA GLY A 72 21.47 7.87 -26.02
C GLY A 72 22.74 7.37 -25.31
N GLU A 73 23.22 8.04 -24.26
CA GLU A 73 24.38 7.59 -23.50
C GLU A 73 24.01 6.37 -22.64
N PRO A 74 24.66 5.21 -22.84
CA PRO A 74 24.24 3.97 -22.17
C PRO A 74 24.32 4.03 -20.65
N GLY A 75 25.26 4.79 -20.08
CA GLY A 75 25.39 4.97 -18.62
C GLY A 75 24.19 5.68 -18.01
N LYS A 76 23.79 6.83 -18.58
CA LYS A 76 22.62 7.59 -18.15
C LYS A 76 21.30 6.86 -18.35
N ILE A 77 21.15 6.09 -19.44
CA ILE A 77 19.96 5.25 -19.66
C ILE A 77 19.85 4.20 -18.56
N LEU A 78 20.98 3.58 -18.17
CA LEU A 78 20.99 2.54 -17.13
C LEU A 78 20.61 3.12 -15.77
N LEU A 79 21.08 4.33 -15.47
CA LEU A 79 20.69 5.06 -14.27
C LEU A 79 19.19 5.41 -14.27
N ALA A 80 18.66 5.93 -15.38
CA ALA A 80 17.24 6.26 -15.52
C ALA A 80 16.34 5.02 -15.36
N ARG A 81 16.74 3.87 -15.92
CA ARG A 81 16.06 2.58 -15.72
C ARG A 81 16.02 2.17 -14.26
N ASN A 82 17.16 2.28 -13.56
CA ASN A 82 17.22 1.95 -12.14
C ASN A 82 16.32 2.88 -11.32
N ALA A 83 16.31 4.19 -11.62
CA ALA A 83 15.43 5.15 -10.96
C ALA A 83 13.94 4.79 -11.12
N MET A 84 13.52 4.38 -12.34
CA MET A 84 12.15 3.90 -12.61
C MET A 84 11.80 2.63 -11.83
N ILE A 85 12.73 1.67 -11.75
CA ILE A 85 12.53 0.43 -11.00
C ILE A 85 12.35 0.75 -9.50
N TRP A 86 13.21 1.59 -8.94
CA TRP A 86 13.13 1.99 -7.53
C TRP A 86 11.88 2.80 -7.21
N ALA A 87 11.44 3.69 -8.11
CA ALA A 87 10.15 4.37 -7.98
C ALA A 87 8.98 3.38 -7.93
N SER A 88 9.00 2.36 -8.80
CA SER A 88 7.96 1.31 -8.84
C SER A 88 7.95 0.44 -7.60
N VAL A 89 9.14 0.04 -7.11
CA VAL A 89 9.29 -0.72 -5.87
C VAL A 89 8.80 0.10 -4.67
N GLY A 90 9.12 1.40 -4.61
CA GLY A 90 8.65 2.31 -3.56
C GLY A 90 7.12 2.38 -3.49
N VAL A 91 6.45 2.50 -4.63
CA VAL A 91 4.97 2.44 -4.68
C VAL A 91 4.45 1.07 -4.24
N GLY A 92 5.08 -0.03 -4.69
CA GLY A 92 4.70 -1.38 -4.27
C GLY A 92 4.78 -1.57 -2.75
N VAL A 93 5.86 -1.11 -2.12
CA VAL A 93 6.03 -1.15 -0.66
C VAL A 93 5.03 -0.25 0.07
N GLY A 94 4.74 0.94 -0.47
CA GLY A 94 3.73 1.83 0.09
C GLY A 94 2.33 1.22 0.05
N LEU A 95 1.98 0.52 -1.05
CA LEU A 95 0.71 -0.19 -1.18
C LEU A 95 0.60 -1.34 -0.18
N LEU A 96 1.67 -2.11 0.01
CA LEU A 96 1.71 -3.19 0.99
C LEU A 96 1.61 -2.67 2.43
N SER A 97 2.15 -1.48 2.70
CA SER A 97 2.05 -0.83 4.02
C SER A 97 0.63 -0.42 4.41
N PHE A 98 -0.31 -0.37 3.46
CA PHE A 98 -1.71 -0.01 3.73
C PHE A 98 -2.38 -0.95 4.75
N SER A 99 -1.93 -2.20 4.87
CA SER A 99 -2.47 -3.18 5.83
C SER A 99 -1.98 -2.97 7.27
N ILE A 100 -0.85 -2.29 7.47
CA ILE A 100 -0.25 -2.08 8.80
C ILE A 100 -1.17 -1.29 9.75
N PRO A 101 -1.74 -0.13 9.37
CA PRO A 101 -2.65 0.59 10.27
C PRO A 101 -3.85 -0.23 10.72
N PHE A 102 -4.39 -1.08 9.83
CA PHE A 102 -5.48 -1.98 10.19
C PHE A 102 -5.06 -2.99 11.26
N MET A 103 -3.88 -3.61 11.11
CA MET A 103 -3.34 -4.53 12.11
C MET A 103 -3.03 -3.85 13.45
N VAL A 104 -2.54 -2.61 13.43
CA VAL A 104 -2.22 -1.85 14.65
C VAL A 104 -3.48 -1.50 15.43
N LYS A 105 -4.54 -1.04 14.74
CA LYS A 105 -5.85 -0.76 15.36
C LYS A 105 -6.47 -2.02 15.96
N PHE A 106 -6.43 -3.12 15.21
CA PHE A 106 -6.91 -4.42 15.68
C PHE A 106 -6.14 -4.94 16.90
N ALA A 107 -4.81 -4.82 16.92
CA ALA A 107 -3.98 -5.25 18.04
C ALA A 107 -4.19 -4.40 19.30
N LEU A 108 -4.51 -3.10 19.13
CA LEU A 108 -4.77 -2.17 20.23
C LEU A 108 -6.24 -2.17 20.70
N ASN A 109 -7.12 -2.94 20.04
CA ASN A 109 -8.57 -2.98 20.33
C ASN A 109 -9.21 -1.57 20.35
N VAL A 110 -8.82 -0.75 19.37
CA VAL A 110 -9.23 0.64 19.14
C VAL A 110 -9.74 0.81 17.72
#